data_AF-C6HLK8-F1
#
_entry.id   AF-C6HLK8-F1
#
_cell.length_a   1.000
_cell.length_b   1.000
_cell.length_c   1.000
_cell.angle_alpha   90.00
_cell.angle_beta   90.00
_cell.angle_gamma   90.00
#
_symmetry.space_group_name_H-M   'P 1'
#
loop_
_entity.id
_entity.type
_entity.pdbx_description
1 polymer ?
#
loop_
_entity_poly.entity_id
_entity_poly.type
_entity_poly.pdbx_seq_one_letter_code
_entity_poly.pdbx_strand_id
1 'polypeptide(L)'
;MIKHRQIRIRKRSTLHAIKAIDQLRNHLQKWFEFFNAHDPLFFWWVARPYRQLTKAFEDLIPVICQKIVGIPPDKRQSAIAEEPIGRERLLAHLEAEMIPYPPEELLSIGQSEYAWCEEEMIKASTELGYGRDWHRALEFVKTLRAEQGQQAQLVHDGVLEAIEFVTKQHDLVTVPPLAAKAWKMDMVSPSPEFQSAAFVGGEKMVAAYSTVHMSHESKLASMRTNNIHFSHSTGFHEVIPDHHLQLYMNVRHRTYRALFYTPFWIEGGAMHWEMLFWDKKFPTTPEDKI
;
A
#
# COMPACT_ATOMS: atom_id res chain seq x y z
N MET A 1 -35.98 -1.33 -42.25
CA MET A 1 -35.77 -0.23 -41.28
C MET A 1 -35.46 -0.82 -39.91
N ILE A 2 -34.20 -0.88 -39.52
CA ILE A 2 -33.82 -1.30 -38.16
C ILE A 2 -34.08 -0.09 -37.25
N LYS A 3 -35.14 -0.16 -36.43
CA LYS A 3 -35.39 0.83 -35.38
C LYS A 3 -34.21 0.78 -34.41
N HIS A 4 -33.38 1.82 -34.40
CA HIS A 4 -32.40 2.03 -33.34
C HIS A 4 -33.14 2.06 -32.00
N ARG A 5 -33.07 0.96 -31.23
CA ARG A 5 -33.34 1.03 -29.79
C ARG A 5 -32.39 2.10 -29.25
N GLN A 6 -32.92 3.18 -28.68
CA GLN A 6 -32.11 4.11 -27.91
C GLN A 6 -31.48 3.33 -26.77
N ILE A 7 -30.21 2.97 -26.92
CA ILE A 7 -29.42 2.41 -25.84
C ILE A 7 -29.22 3.55 -24.86
N ARG A 8 -29.90 3.47 -23.71
CA ARG A 8 -29.72 4.44 -22.63
C ARG A 8 -28.39 4.14 -21.94
N ILE A 9 -27.32 4.76 -22.42
CA ILE A 9 -25.99 4.62 -21.84
C ILE A 9 -25.95 5.48 -20.56
N ARG A 10 -25.68 4.86 -19.41
CA ARG A 10 -25.48 5.58 -18.15
C ARG A 10 -24.07 6.19 -18.16
N LYS A 11 -23.96 7.48 -17.82
CA LYS A 11 -22.69 8.22 -17.66
C LYS A 11 -21.63 7.40 -16.90
N ARG A 12 -22.07 6.71 -15.85
CA ARG A 12 -21.29 5.79 -15.05
C ARG A 12 -20.62 4.64 -15.81
N SER A 13 -21.41 3.92 -16.61
CA SER A 13 -20.91 2.80 -17.40
C SER A 13 -19.89 3.28 -18.43
N THR A 14 -20.03 4.52 -18.89
CA THR A 14 -19.13 5.18 -19.82
C THR A 14 -17.79 5.58 -19.19
N LEU A 15 -17.80 6.16 -17.98
CA LEU A 15 -16.57 6.47 -17.24
C LEU A 15 -15.80 5.20 -16.87
N HIS A 16 -16.50 4.13 -16.48
CA HIS A 16 -15.89 2.81 -16.29
C HIS A 16 -15.26 2.25 -17.58
N ALA A 17 -15.90 2.44 -18.73
CA ALA A 17 -15.33 2.02 -20.02
C ALA A 17 -14.06 2.80 -20.35
N ILE A 18 -14.01 4.11 -20.09
CA ILE A 18 -12.78 4.92 -20.24
C ILE A 18 -11.67 4.36 -19.33
N LYS A 19 -11.98 4.11 -18.05
CA LYS A 19 -11.02 3.52 -17.10
C LYS A 19 -10.47 2.19 -17.60
N ALA A 20 -11.35 1.30 -18.09
CA ALA A 20 -10.96 0.01 -18.64
C ALA A 20 -10.08 0.14 -19.90
N ILE A 21 -10.39 1.07 -20.78
CA ILE A 21 -9.57 1.38 -21.97
C ILE A 21 -8.19 1.88 -21.54
N ASP A 22 -8.10 2.81 -20.59
CA ASP A 22 -6.83 3.35 -20.10
C ASP A 22 -5.97 2.25 -19.43
N GLN A 23 -6.59 1.38 -18.61
CA GLN A 23 -5.91 0.21 -18.04
C GLN A 23 -5.40 -0.75 -19.13
N LEU A 24 -6.22 -1.04 -20.13
CA LEU A 24 -5.84 -1.93 -21.23
C LEU A 24 -4.70 -1.34 -22.07
N ARG A 25 -4.72 -0.03 -22.37
CA ARG A 25 -3.62 0.67 -23.04
C ARG A 25 -2.31 0.54 -22.26
N ASN A 26 -2.35 0.77 -20.95
CA ASN A 26 -1.16 0.65 -20.10
C ASN A 26 -0.62 -0.79 -20.05
N HIS A 27 -1.49 -1.80 -19.94
CA HIS A 27 -1.07 -3.20 -19.98
C HIS A 27 -0.47 -3.58 -21.33
N LEU A 28 -1.11 -3.18 -22.43
CA LEU A 28 -0.61 -3.45 -23.78
C LEU A 28 0.71 -2.74 -24.06
N GLN A 29 0.89 -1.52 -23.55
CA GLN A 29 2.16 -0.80 -23.68
C GLN A 29 3.28 -1.54 -22.97
N LYS A 30 3.10 -1.89 -21.68
CA LYS A 30 4.10 -2.65 -20.91
C LYS A 30 4.44 -3.99 -21.58
N TRP A 31 3.41 -4.70 -22.05
CA TRP A 31 3.57 -5.95 -22.79
C TRP A 31 4.35 -5.76 -24.09
N PHE A 32 3.99 -4.77 -24.91
CA PHE A 32 4.65 -4.49 -26.18
C PHE A 32 6.12 -4.08 -25.98
N GLU A 33 6.39 -3.16 -25.04
CA GLU A 33 7.75 -2.69 -24.74
C GLU A 33 8.66 -3.81 -24.25
N PHE A 34 8.15 -4.70 -23.38
CA PHE A 34 8.88 -5.86 -22.90
C PHE A 34 9.35 -6.76 -24.04
N PHE A 35 8.43 -7.23 -24.90
CA PHE A 35 8.81 -8.16 -25.98
C PHE A 35 9.58 -7.49 -27.11
N ASN A 36 9.24 -6.24 -27.44
CA ASN A 36 9.94 -5.48 -28.47
C ASN A 36 11.44 -5.29 -28.17
N ALA A 37 11.82 -5.21 -26.89
CA ALA A 37 13.23 -5.09 -26.49
C ALA A 37 14.03 -6.39 -26.64
N HIS A 38 13.38 -7.54 -26.80
CA HIS A 38 14.02 -8.85 -26.66
C HIS A 38 13.80 -9.80 -27.85
N ASP A 39 12.75 -9.63 -28.65
CA ASP A 39 12.40 -10.51 -29.78
C ASP A 39 12.18 -9.72 -31.10
N PRO A 40 13.12 -9.79 -32.06
CA PRO A 40 12.97 -9.14 -33.37
C PRO A 40 11.78 -9.67 -34.21
N LEU A 41 11.39 -10.94 -34.07
CA LEU A 41 10.25 -11.52 -34.80
C LEU A 41 8.92 -11.04 -34.20
N PHE A 42 8.88 -10.81 -32.89
CA PHE A 42 7.72 -10.19 -32.24
C PHE A 42 7.40 -8.84 -32.86
N PHE A 43 8.40 -7.95 -32.99
CA PHE A 43 8.19 -6.63 -33.59
C PHE A 43 7.67 -6.73 -35.03
N TRP A 44 8.24 -7.63 -35.84
CA TRP A 44 7.86 -7.82 -37.24
C TRP A 44 6.36 -8.09 -37.41
N TRP A 45 5.78 -8.95 -36.55
CA TRP A 45 4.37 -9.32 -36.63
C TRP A 45 3.44 -8.38 -35.87
N VAL A 46 3.86 -7.84 -34.73
CA VAL A 46 2.97 -7.20 -33.75
C VAL A 46 2.97 -5.67 -33.85
N ALA A 47 4.03 -5.04 -34.36
CA ALA A 47 4.17 -3.57 -34.33
C ALA A 47 3.03 -2.83 -35.04
N ARG A 48 2.60 -3.33 -36.20
CA ARG A 48 1.51 -2.71 -36.97
C ARG A 48 0.15 -2.87 -36.29
N PRO A 49 -0.32 -4.08 -35.91
CA PRO A 49 -1.61 -4.22 -35.23
C PRO A 49 -1.64 -3.51 -33.85
N TYR A 50 -0.53 -3.51 -33.09
CA TYR A 50 -0.44 -2.75 -31.85
C TYR A 50 -0.66 -1.25 -32.08
N ARG A 51 0.05 -0.63 -33.05
CA ARG A 51 -0.14 0.79 -33.39
C ARG A 51 -1.59 1.11 -33.81
N GLN A 52 -2.22 0.22 -34.58
CA GLN A 52 -3.61 0.39 -35.00
C GLN A 52 -4.57 0.36 -33.80
N LEU A 53 -4.39 -0.59 -32.88
CA LEU A 53 -5.22 -0.70 -31.68
C LEU A 53 -5.04 0.49 -30.74
N THR A 54 -3.79 0.90 -30.46
CA THR A 54 -3.49 2.06 -29.62
C THR A 54 -4.10 3.32 -30.20
N LYS A 55 -3.97 3.54 -31.51
CA LYS A 55 -4.60 4.67 -32.20
C LYS A 55 -6.13 4.64 -32.10
N ALA A 56 -6.74 3.46 -32.28
CA ALA A 56 -8.18 3.31 -32.13
C ALA A 56 -8.67 3.68 -30.72
N PHE A 57 -7.93 3.31 -29.66
CA PHE A 57 -8.26 3.73 -28.30
C PHE A 57 -8.08 5.24 -28.07
N GLU A 58 -7.01 5.82 -28.61
CA GLU A 58 -6.76 7.28 -28.54
C GLU A 58 -7.86 8.09 -29.21
N ASP A 59 -8.41 7.59 -30.31
CA ASP A 59 -9.50 8.25 -31.02
C ASP A 59 -10.86 8.03 -30.33
N LEU A 60 -11.02 6.89 -29.66
CA LEU A 60 -12.27 6.53 -28.98
C LEU A 60 -12.48 7.32 -27.68
N ILE A 61 -11.44 7.52 -26.86
CA ILE A 61 -11.55 8.18 -25.55
C ILE A 61 -12.19 9.59 -25.67
N PRO A 62 -11.73 10.50 -26.57
CA PRO A 62 -12.33 11.82 -26.72
C PRO A 62 -13.80 11.76 -27.14
N VAL A 63 -14.15 10.83 -28.04
CA VAL A 63 -15.54 10.62 -28.48
C VAL A 63 -16.42 10.22 -27.30
N ILE A 64 -15.95 9.31 -26.47
CA ILE A 64 -16.66 8.87 -25.28
C ILE A 64 -16.81 10.02 -24.28
N CYS A 65 -15.72 10.73 -23.95
CA CYS A 65 -15.73 11.86 -23.01
C CYS A 65 -16.68 12.98 -23.45
N GLN A 66 -16.59 13.40 -24.72
CA GLN A 66 -17.33 14.55 -25.22
C GLN A 66 -18.79 14.21 -25.54
N LYS A 67 -19.04 13.10 -26.27
CA LYS A 67 -20.38 12.81 -26.80
C LYS A 67 -21.27 12.03 -25.85
N ILE A 68 -20.69 11.31 -24.89
CA ILE A 68 -21.46 10.44 -23.99
C ILE A 68 -21.43 10.97 -22.55
N VAL A 69 -20.26 11.35 -22.04
CA VAL A 69 -20.12 11.83 -20.66
C VAL A 69 -20.40 13.34 -20.54
N GLY A 70 -20.09 14.10 -21.59
CA GLY A 70 -20.22 15.56 -21.61
C GLY A 70 -19.11 16.29 -20.83
N ILE A 71 -17.91 15.71 -20.79
CA ILE A 71 -16.75 16.31 -20.11
C ILE A 71 -15.58 16.52 -21.08
N PRO A 72 -14.72 17.52 -20.84
CA PRO A 72 -13.45 17.65 -21.54
C PRO A 72 -12.56 16.40 -21.32
N PRO A 73 -11.87 15.87 -22.35
CA PRO A 73 -11.03 14.66 -22.22
C PRO A 73 -9.89 14.78 -21.19
N ASP A 74 -9.40 16.00 -20.95
CA ASP A 74 -8.39 16.34 -19.94
C ASP A 74 -8.92 16.23 -18.50
N LYS A 75 -10.24 16.35 -18.29
CA LYS A 75 -10.89 16.17 -16.98
C LYS A 75 -11.39 14.74 -16.73
N ARG A 76 -11.03 13.78 -17.58
CA ARG A 76 -11.52 12.40 -17.46
C ARG A 76 -11.07 11.72 -16.16
N GLN A 77 -9.85 11.99 -15.70
CA GLN A 77 -9.29 11.30 -14.52
C GLN A 77 -10.00 11.73 -13.23
N SER A 78 -10.28 13.03 -13.06
CA SER A 78 -11.06 13.52 -11.91
C SER A 78 -12.50 13.00 -11.96
N ALA A 79 -13.13 12.99 -13.13
CA ALA A 79 -14.48 12.45 -13.30
C ALA A 79 -14.59 10.95 -12.99
N ILE A 80 -13.53 10.17 -13.25
CA ILE A 80 -13.46 8.74 -12.87
C ILE A 80 -13.30 8.58 -11.35
N ALA A 81 -12.51 9.44 -10.71
CA ALA A 81 -12.23 9.38 -9.26
C ALA A 81 -13.43 9.80 -8.40
N GLU A 82 -14.27 10.70 -8.90
CA GLU A 82 -15.38 11.30 -8.14
C GLU A 82 -16.67 10.48 -8.12
N GLU A 83 -16.77 9.34 -8.83
CA GLU A 83 -18.03 8.61 -8.94
C GLU A 83 -18.12 7.42 -7.96
N PRO A 84 -19.03 7.46 -6.96
CA PRO A 84 -19.18 6.36 -6.02
C PRO A 84 -19.60 5.06 -6.71
N ILE A 85 -18.98 3.94 -6.33
CA ILE A 85 -19.31 2.65 -6.94
C ILE A 85 -20.69 2.12 -6.51
N GLY A 86 -21.30 2.73 -5.49
CA GLY A 86 -22.59 2.32 -4.94
C GLY A 86 -22.51 1.01 -4.16
N ARG A 87 -23.48 0.81 -3.27
CA ARG A 87 -23.47 -0.27 -2.27
C ARG A 87 -23.41 -1.67 -2.88
N GLU A 88 -24.20 -1.95 -3.91
CA GLU A 88 -24.26 -3.28 -4.54
C GLU A 88 -22.91 -3.73 -5.11
N ARG A 89 -22.18 -2.83 -5.79
CA ARG A 89 -20.85 -3.16 -6.30
C ARG A 89 -19.81 -3.21 -5.19
N LEU A 90 -19.94 -2.37 -4.17
CA LEU A 90 -19.06 -2.44 -3.01
C LEU A 90 -19.21 -3.79 -2.30
N LEU A 91 -20.44 -4.29 -2.12
CA LEU A 91 -20.68 -5.64 -1.60
C LEU A 91 -20.05 -6.72 -2.47
N ALA A 92 -20.20 -6.64 -3.79
CA ALA A 92 -19.56 -7.60 -4.70
C ALA A 92 -18.02 -7.56 -4.62
N HIS A 93 -17.42 -6.38 -4.41
CA HIS A 93 -15.99 -6.26 -4.18
C HIS A 93 -15.59 -6.85 -2.83
N LEU A 94 -16.33 -6.57 -1.75
CA LEU A 94 -16.08 -7.14 -0.43
C LEU A 94 -16.19 -8.67 -0.44
N GLU A 95 -17.19 -9.23 -1.13
CA GLU A 95 -17.35 -10.67 -1.31
C GLU A 95 -16.17 -11.28 -2.08
N ALA A 96 -15.70 -10.61 -3.16
CA ALA A 96 -14.53 -11.05 -3.91
C ALA A 96 -13.24 -11.04 -3.07
N GLU A 97 -13.14 -10.10 -2.13
CA GLU A 97 -12.06 -9.98 -1.14
C GLU A 97 -12.29 -10.86 0.10
N MET A 98 -13.36 -11.68 0.09
CA MET A 98 -13.76 -12.59 1.18
C MET A 98 -14.06 -11.90 2.52
N ILE A 99 -14.52 -10.65 2.48
CA ILE A 99 -14.91 -9.87 3.66
C ILE A 99 -16.39 -10.12 3.97
N PRO A 100 -16.73 -10.73 5.12
CA PRO A 100 -18.10 -11.10 5.45
C PRO A 100 -18.95 -9.94 6.00
N TYR A 101 -18.36 -8.76 6.15
CA TYR A 101 -19.00 -7.59 6.77
C TYR A 101 -19.59 -6.65 5.71
N PRO A 102 -20.81 -6.13 5.92
CA PRO A 102 -21.36 -5.10 5.06
C PRO A 102 -20.61 -3.76 5.25
N PRO A 103 -20.67 -2.84 4.28
CA PRO A 103 -19.99 -1.55 4.34
C PRO A 103 -20.31 -0.74 5.60
N GLU A 104 -21.57 -0.80 6.05
CA GLU A 104 -22.01 -0.05 7.23
C GLU A 104 -21.35 -0.54 8.52
N GLU A 105 -21.11 -1.84 8.63
CA GLU A 105 -20.43 -2.44 9.78
C GLU A 105 -18.93 -2.11 9.74
N LEU A 106 -18.29 -2.20 8.57
CA LEU A 106 -16.89 -1.78 8.40
C LEU A 106 -16.68 -0.31 8.78
N LEU A 107 -17.62 0.57 8.41
CA LEU A 107 -17.60 1.97 8.82
C LEU A 107 -17.74 2.13 10.35
N SER A 108 -18.66 1.38 10.97
CA SER A 108 -18.85 1.40 12.41
C SER A 108 -17.61 0.90 13.18
N ILE A 109 -16.98 -0.16 12.68
CA ILE A 109 -15.71 -0.68 13.22
C ILE A 109 -14.65 0.40 13.08
N GLY A 110 -14.42 0.93 11.87
CA GLY A 110 -13.41 1.95 11.63
C GLY A 110 -13.59 3.21 12.49
N GLN A 111 -14.82 3.65 12.74
CA GLN A 111 -15.11 4.77 13.65
C GLN A 111 -14.76 4.44 15.11
N SER A 112 -15.04 3.21 15.55
CA SER A 112 -14.74 2.75 16.91
C SER A 112 -13.23 2.63 17.13
N GLU A 113 -12.52 2.02 16.19
CA GLU A 113 -11.05 1.91 16.21
C GLU A 113 -10.38 3.29 16.16
N TYR A 114 -10.88 4.21 15.33
CA TYR A 114 -10.33 5.57 15.26
C TYR A 114 -10.50 6.33 16.58
N ALA A 115 -11.66 6.21 17.22
CA ALA A 115 -11.89 6.81 18.53
C ALA A 115 -10.95 6.22 19.60
N TRP A 116 -10.73 4.90 19.58
CA TRP A 116 -9.76 4.24 20.45
C TRP A 116 -8.33 4.75 20.21
N CYS A 117 -7.89 4.84 18.95
CA CYS A 117 -6.57 5.39 18.62
C CYS A 117 -6.41 6.82 19.15
N GLU A 118 -7.41 7.69 19.00
CA GLU A 118 -7.36 9.06 19.52
C GLU A 118 -7.23 9.07 21.06
N GLU A 119 -7.94 8.19 21.76
CA GLU A 119 -7.83 8.06 23.21
C GLU A 119 -6.43 7.60 23.66
N GLU A 120 -5.83 6.61 22.98
CA GLU A 120 -4.47 6.15 23.28
C GLU A 120 -3.43 7.24 22.97
N MET A 121 -3.58 7.99 21.87
CA MET A 121 -2.74 9.14 21.54
C MET A 121 -2.80 10.22 22.63
N ILE A 122 -4.00 10.48 23.19
CA ILE A 122 -4.16 11.43 24.30
C ILE A 122 -3.49 10.92 25.58
N LYS A 123 -3.57 9.62 25.87
CA LYS A 123 -2.90 9.02 27.05
C LYS A 123 -1.37 9.17 26.93
N ALA A 124 -0.80 8.76 25.80
CA ALA A 124 0.64 8.89 25.54
C ALA A 124 1.09 10.37 25.57
N SER A 125 0.33 11.27 24.97
CA SER A 125 0.55 12.72 25.03
C SER A 125 0.53 13.28 26.46
N THR A 126 -0.35 12.75 27.31
CA THR A 126 -0.41 13.14 28.72
C THR A 126 0.81 12.65 29.49
N GLU A 127 1.28 11.42 29.24
CA GLU A 127 2.52 10.87 29.80
C GLU A 127 3.75 11.71 29.38
N LEU A 128 3.76 12.23 28.14
CA LEU A 128 4.80 13.13 27.62
C LEU A 128 4.72 14.58 28.16
N GLY A 129 3.69 14.93 28.91
CA GLY A 129 3.51 16.27 29.46
C GLY A 129 2.87 17.29 28.50
N TYR A 130 2.33 16.85 27.36
CA TYR A 130 1.55 17.71 26.45
C TYR A 130 0.04 17.72 26.77
N GLY A 131 -0.40 16.92 27.75
CA GLY A 131 -1.80 16.81 28.13
C GLY A 131 -2.64 16.27 26.97
N ARG A 132 -3.81 16.89 26.72
CA ARG A 132 -4.72 16.47 25.64
C ARG A 132 -4.31 16.93 24.23
N ASP A 133 -3.27 17.75 24.10
CA ASP A 133 -2.76 18.24 22.81
C ASP A 133 -1.85 17.19 22.16
N TRP A 134 -2.46 16.07 21.74
CA TRP A 134 -1.74 14.95 21.16
C TRP A 134 -1.10 15.29 19.81
N HIS A 135 -1.63 16.28 19.09
CA HIS A 135 -0.98 16.80 17.88
C HIS A 135 0.38 17.41 18.20
N ARG A 136 0.51 18.16 19.30
CA ARG A 136 1.81 18.72 19.72
C ARG A 136 2.78 17.64 20.19
N ALA A 137 2.30 16.61 20.90
CA ALA A 137 3.10 15.45 21.26
C ALA A 137 3.62 14.70 20.00
N LEU A 138 2.73 14.46 19.03
CA LEU A 138 3.07 13.87 17.74
C LEU A 138 4.13 14.70 17.00
N GLU A 139 4.01 16.02 17.00
CA GLU A 139 4.99 16.91 16.39
C GLU A 139 6.36 16.86 17.07
N PHE A 140 6.40 16.63 18.39
CA PHE A 140 7.63 16.36 19.13
C PHE A 140 8.24 15.00 18.76
N VAL A 141 7.46 13.92 18.75
CA VAL A 141 7.95 12.56 18.41
C VAL A 141 8.54 12.53 16.99
N LYS A 142 7.91 13.24 16.03
CA LYS A 142 8.45 13.41 14.67
C LYS A 142 9.85 14.05 14.63
N THR A 143 10.33 14.69 15.69
CA THR A 143 11.70 15.25 15.76
C THR A 143 12.74 14.23 16.21
N LEU A 144 12.32 13.13 16.83
CA LEU A 144 13.16 12.08 17.41
C LEU A 144 13.66 11.12 16.32
N ARG A 145 14.57 11.62 15.50
CA ARG A 145 15.06 10.96 14.29
C ARG A 145 16.42 10.31 14.50
N ALA A 146 16.68 9.23 13.77
CA ALA A 146 18.02 8.65 13.71
C ALA A 146 19.02 9.63 13.09
N GLU A 147 20.29 9.54 13.48
CA GLU A 147 21.34 10.27 12.77
C GLU A 147 21.45 9.78 11.31
N GLN A 148 21.98 10.65 10.45
CA GLN A 148 22.20 10.28 9.05
C GLN A 148 23.15 9.08 8.95
N GLY A 149 22.75 8.08 8.16
CA GLY A 149 23.47 6.82 8.02
C GLY A 149 23.11 5.76 9.08
N GLN A 150 22.35 6.10 10.12
CA GLN A 150 21.97 5.15 11.17
C GLN A 150 20.62 4.46 10.93
N GLN A 151 19.81 4.91 9.97
CA GLN A 151 18.47 4.36 9.74
C GLN A 151 18.48 2.86 9.45
N ALA A 152 19.44 2.40 8.63
CA ALA A 152 19.55 0.97 8.32
C ALA A 152 19.83 0.14 9.59
N GLN A 153 20.71 0.61 10.45
CA GLN A 153 21.02 -0.08 11.71
C GLN A 153 19.82 -0.08 12.66
N LEU A 154 19.15 1.07 12.81
CA LEU A 154 17.93 1.18 13.62
C LEU A 154 16.87 0.15 13.20
N VAL A 155 16.58 0.08 11.89
CA VAL A 155 15.60 -0.85 11.35
C VAL A 155 16.03 -2.31 11.57
N HIS A 156 17.32 -2.60 11.33
CA HIS A 156 17.87 -3.94 11.54
C HIS A 156 17.71 -4.38 13.00
N ASP A 157 18.01 -3.51 13.95
CA ASP A 157 17.93 -3.81 15.37
C ASP A 157 16.47 -3.99 15.83
N GLY A 158 15.54 -3.18 15.28
CA GLY A 158 14.10 -3.37 15.51
C GLY A 158 13.58 -4.72 15.00
N VAL A 159 14.07 -5.21 13.85
CA VAL A 159 13.74 -6.56 13.36
C VAL A 159 14.26 -7.65 14.31
N LEU A 160 15.50 -7.50 14.81
CA LEU A 160 16.06 -8.47 15.77
C LEU A 160 15.30 -8.46 17.10
N GLU A 161 14.91 -7.29 17.59
CA GLU A 161 14.08 -7.13 18.78
C GLU A 161 12.72 -7.83 18.59
N ALA A 162 12.05 -7.61 17.46
CA ALA A 162 10.79 -8.26 17.14
C ALA A 162 10.92 -9.80 17.09
N ILE A 163 11.98 -10.32 16.46
CA ILE A 163 12.26 -11.77 16.42
C ILE A 163 12.44 -12.32 17.84
N GLU A 164 13.23 -11.65 18.67
CA GLU A 164 13.46 -12.05 20.06
C GLU A 164 12.16 -12.07 20.86
N PHE A 165 11.34 -11.02 20.68
CA PHE A 165 10.06 -10.86 21.34
C PHE A 165 9.11 -12.03 21.04
N VAL A 166 8.94 -12.36 19.76
CA VAL A 166 7.98 -13.40 19.36
C VAL A 166 8.49 -14.83 19.56
N THR A 167 9.81 -15.06 19.55
CA THR A 167 10.36 -16.42 19.65
C THR A 167 10.87 -16.79 21.03
N LYS A 168 11.45 -15.85 21.79
CA LYS A 168 12.11 -16.16 23.07
C LYS A 168 11.36 -15.60 24.26
N GLN A 169 10.84 -14.38 24.16
CA GLN A 169 10.17 -13.72 25.30
C GLN A 169 8.74 -14.24 25.48
N HIS A 170 8.03 -14.49 24.38
CA HIS A 170 6.61 -14.84 24.42
C HIS A 170 6.20 -16.14 23.71
N ASP A 171 7.09 -16.77 22.94
CA ASP A 171 6.84 -18.03 22.21
C ASP A 171 5.51 -18.03 21.42
N LEU A 172 5.33 -17.00 20.59
CA LEU A 172 4.06 -16.73 19.88
C LEU A 172 3.96 -17.44 18.54
N VAL A 173 5.09 -17.68 17.88
CA VAL A 173 5.14 -18.29 16.56
C VAL A 173 6.45 -19.04 16.34
N THR A 174 6.37 -20.17 15.66
CA THR A 174 7.56 -20.89 15.20
C THR A 174 8.14 -20.22 13.95
N VAL A 175 9.33 -19.65 14.09
CA VAL A 175 10.05 -19.02 12.98
C VAL A 175 11.13 -19.97 12.45
N PRO A 176 11.10 -20.39 11.17
CA PRO A 176 12.17 -21.17 10.59
C PRO A 176 13.53 -20.46 10.71
N PRO A 177 14.63 -21.13 11.11
CA PRO A 177 15.93 -20.49 11.29
C PRO A 177 16.45 -19.74 10.06
N LEU A 178 16.06 -20.18 8.86
CA LEU A 178 16.42 -19.50 7.62
C LEU A 178 15.60 -18.21 7.42
N ALA A 179 14.30 -18.21 7.75
CA ALA A 179 13.48 -17.00 7.67
C ALA A 179 13.97 -15.91 8.64
N ALA A 180 14.38 -16.31 9.85
CA ALA A 180 14.95 -15.39 10.84
C ALA A 180 16.29 -14.74 10.41
N LYS A 181 17.00 -15.31 9.42
CA LYS A 181 18.36 -14.89 9.02
C LYS A 181 18.48 -14.40 7.58
N ALA A 182 17.55 -14.77 6.70
CA ALA A 182 17.65 -14.54 5.26
C ALA A 182 16.67 -13.48 4.75
N TRP A 183 16.07 -12.70 5.66
CA TRP A 183 15.42 -11.45 5.28
C TRP A 183 16.46 -10.47 4.75
N LYS A 184 16.03 -9.61 3.83
CA LYS A 184 16.88 -8.64 3.15
C LYS A 184 16.29 -7.26 3.35
N MET A 185 17.17 -6.28 3.51
CA MET A 185 16.79 -4.88 3.55
C MET A 185 17.50 -4.13 2.42
N ASP A 186 16.73 -3.41 1.62
CA ASP A 186 17.23 -2.41 0.68
C ASP A 186 16.88 -1.00 1.21
N MET A 187 17.58 0.02 0.75
CA MET A 187 17.20 1.42 0.98
C MET A 187 16.48 1.97 -0.25
N VAL A 188 15.49 2.86 -0.05
CA VAL A 188 14.78 3.53 -1.16
C VAL A 188 15.78 4.17 -2.13
N SER A 189 15.64 3.84 -3.41
CA SER A 189 16.42 4.46 -4.48
C SER A 189 16.04 5.95 -4.60
N PRO A 190 17.00 6.87 -4.79
CA PRO A 190 16.74 8.30 -4.92
C PRO A 190 16.02 8.60 -6.25
N SER A 191 14.70 8.36 -6.28
CA SER A 191 13.82 8.79 -7.37
C SER A 191 12.79 9.79 -6.85
N PRO A 192 12.28 10.68 -7.72
CA PRO A 192 11.26 11.65 -7.33
C PRO A 192 9.96 11.02 -6.80
N GLU A 193 9.69 9.76 -7.14
CA GLU A 193 8.44 9.06 -6.84
C GLU A 193 8.39 8.49 -5.42
N PHE A 194 9.55 8.28 -4.78
CA PHE A 194 9.66 7.64 -3.47
C PHE A 194 10.11 8.59 -2.35
N GLN A 195 9.91 9.91 -2.52
CA GLN A 195 10.36 10.92 -1.55
C GLN A 195 9.70 10.81 -0.16
N SER A 196 8.57 10.10 -0.07
CA SER A 196 7.80 9.85 1.16
C SER A 196 7.44 8.37 1.33
N ALA A 197 8.14 7.45 0.65
CA ALA A 197 7.78 6.05 0.71
C ALA A 197 7.85 5.56 2.16
N ALA A 198 6.76 4.96 2.63
CA ALA A 198 6.80 4.10 3.80
C ALA A 198 7.60 2.84 3.46
N PHE A 199 7.87 2.06 4.48
CA PHE A 199 8.44 0.74 4.31
C PHE A 199 7.56 -0.10 3.38
N VAL A 200 8.19 -0.94 2.56
CA VAL A 200 7.48 -1.83 1.64
C VAL A 200 8.00 -3.24 1.85
N GLY A 201 7.08 -4.16 2.09
CA GLY A 201 7.33 -5.58 2.26
C GLY A 201 7.26 -6.38 0.97
N GLY A 202 7.84 -7.58 1.02
CA GLY A 202 7.95 -8.49 -0.12
C GLY A 202 9.05 -9.53 0.10
N GLU A 203 9.79 -9.86 -0.97
CA GLU A 203 11.05 -10.63 -0.82
C GLU A 203 12.09 -9.87 0.02
N LYS A 204 11.96 -8.53 0.07
CA LYS A 204 12.84 -7.63 0.78
C LYS A 204 12.03 -6.53 1.44
N MET A 205 12.51 -6.08 2.59
CA MET A 205 12.08 -4.87 3.24
C MET A 205 12.79 -3.68 2.57
N VAL A 206 12.05 -2.60 2.25
CA VAL A 206 12.66 -1.38 1.72
C VAL A 206 12.53 -0.26 2.75
N ALA A 207 13.65 0.20 3.30
CA ALA A 207 13.68 1.30 4.26
C ALA A 207 13.85 2.66 3.59
N ALA A 208 13.07 3.64 4.03
CA ALA A 208 13.13 5.00 3.52
C ALA A 208 13.86 5.93 4.50
N TYR A 209 14.77 6.74 3.97
CA TYR A 209 15.36 7.85 4.71
C TYR A 209 15.85 8.93 3.75
N SER A 210 16.19 10.09 4.28
CA SER A 210 16.68 11.20 3.47
C SER A 210 17.97 10.84 2.72
N THR A 211 18.02 11.15 1.42
CA THR A 211 19.20 10.94 0.56
C THR A 211 19.82 12.26 0.12
N VAL A 212 21.06 12.23 -0.38
CA VAL A 212 21.78 13.45 -0.83
C VAL A 212 21.07 14.19 -1.96
N HIS A 213 20.30 13.49 -2.80
CA HIS A 213 19.63 14.01 -3.99
C HIS A 213 18.27 14.69 -3.69
N MET A 214 17.75 14.56 -2.48
CA MET A 214 16.48 15.17 -2.07
C MET A 214 16.62 16.67 -1.79
N SER A 215 15.55 17.42 -2.02
CA SER A 215 15.43 18.82 -1.58
C SER A 215 15.55 18.91 -0.06
N HIS A 216 15.91 20.08 0.48
CA HIS A 216 16.02 20.25 1.93
C HIS A 216 14.69 19.95 2.65
N GLU A 217 13.58 20.37 2.06
CA GLU A 217 12.23 20.10 2.57
C GLU A 217 11.92 18.60 2.58
N SER A 218 12.14 17.91 1.46
CA SER A 218 11.89 16.46 1.36
C SER A 218 12.79 15.67 2.31
N LYS A 219 14.04 16.11 2.54
CA LYS A 219 14.93 15.49 3.54
C LYS A 219 14.30 15.57 4.93
N LEU A 220 13.86 16.76 5.35
CA LEU A 220 13.24 16.94 6.66
C LEU A 220 11.93 16.15 6.78
N ALA A 221 11.09 16.14 5.75
CA ALA A 221 9.84 15.37 5.74
C ALA A 221 10.10 13.86 5.87
N SER A 222 11.08 13.32 5.14
CA SER A 222 11.46 11.91 5.20
C SER A 222 11.99 11.51 6.58
N MET A 223 12.88 12.31 7.18
CA MET A 223 13.40 12.04 8.53
C MET A 223 12.32 12.12 9.61
N ARG A 224 11.32 12.99 9.43
CA ARG A 224 10.17 13.11 10.35
C ARG A 224 9.22 11.92 10.27
N THR A 225 9.02 11.41 9.05
CA THR A 225 8.12 10.27 8.79
C THR A 225 8.76 8.94 9.20
N ASN A 226 10.07 8.79 9.02
CA ASN A 226 10.84 7.59 9.36
C ASN A 226 11.67 7.82 10.62
N ASN A 227 11.06 8.40 11.66
CA ASN A 227 11.72 8.67 12.93
C ASN A 227 11.91 7.37 13.74
N ILE A 228 12.60 7.45 14.88
CA ILE A 228 12.98 6.30 15.69
C ILE A 228 11.76 5.48 16.12
N HIS A 229 10.71 6.15 16.59
CA HIS A 229 9.52 5.52 17.15
C HIS A 229 8.57 5.02 16.06
N PHE A 230 8.37 5.78 14.98
CA PHE A 230 7.52 5.32 13.87
C PHE A 230 8.12 4.15 13.09
N SER A 231 9.45 3.99 13.15
CA SER A 231 10.14 2.85 12.53
C SER A 231 10.09 1.59 13.41
N HIS A 232 9.61 1.70 14.65
CA HIS A 232 9.64 0.60 15.62
C HIS A 232 8.67 -0.52 15.24
N SER A 233 7.50 -0.17 14.66
CA SER A 233 6.53 -1.17 14.20
C SER A 233 6.93 -1.90 12.94
N THR A 234 7.80 -1.26 12.15
CA THR A 234 8.17 -1.75 10.84
C THR A 234 8.80 -3.14 10.89
N GLY A 235 9.63 -3.43 11.89
CA GLY A 235 10.33 -4.71 11.97
C GLY A 235 9.36 -5.91 12.06
N PHE A 236 8.30 -5.77 12.86
CA PHE A 236 7.30 -6.82 13.04
C PHE A 236 6.19 -6.82 11.98
N HIS A 237 5.87 -5.66 11.40
CA HIS A 237 4.97 -5.56 10.26
C HIS A 237 5.58 -6.20 9.01
N GLU A 238 6.79 -5.77 8.63
CA GLU A 238 7.38 -6.08 7.33
C GLU A 238 8.19 -7.38 7.30
N VAL A 239 8.69 -7.82 8.46
CA VAL A 239 9.65 -8.93 8.52
C VAL A 239 9.11 -10.10 9.33
N ILE A 240 9.45 -10.18 10.62
CA ILE A 240 9.01 -11.25 11.50
C ILE A 240 8.25 -10.59 12.64
N PRO A 241 6.99 -10.99 12.90
CA PRO A 241 6.39 -12.25 12.47
C PRO A 241 5.51 -12.21 11.21
N ASP A 242 5.34 -11.08 10.52
CA ASP A 242 4.41 -11.02 9.39
C ASP A 242 5.04 -11.06 8.00
N HIS A 243 5.02 -9.98 7.19
CA HIS A 243 5.10 -10.07 5.73
C HIS A 243 6.21 -10.99 5.21
N HIS A 244 7.45 -10.89 5.71
CA HIS A 244 8.51 -11.81 5.32
C HIS A 244 8.20 -13.26 5.69
N LEU A 245 7.77 -13.55 6.93
CA LEU A 245 7.38 -14.90 7.34
C LEU A 245 6.18 -15.43 6.55
N GLN A 246 5.14 -14.61 6.39
CA GLN A 246 3.93 -14.97 5.69
C GLN A 246 4.26 -15.36 4.24
N LEU A 247 4.99 -14.52 3.51
CA LEU A 247 5.44 -14.79 2.14
C LEU A 247 6.41 -15.98 2.08
N TYR A 248 7.32 -16.09 3.05
CA TYR A 248 8.24 -17.23 3.16
C TYR A 248 7.47 -18.56 3.24
N MET A 249 6.40 -18.61 4.02
CA MET A 249 5.58 -19.81 4.19
C MET A 249 4.68 -20.08 2.97
N ASN A 250 4.10 -19.03 2.38
CA ASN A 250 3.18 -19.14 1.24
C ASN A 250 3.80 -19.83 0.02
N VAL A 251 5.08 -19.56 -0.27
CA VAL A 251 5.77 -20.19 -1.41
C VAL A 251 6.22 -21.64 -1.12
N ARG A 252 6.11 -22.09 0.13
CA ARG A 252 6.55 -23.42 0.59
C ARG A 252 5.42 -24.37 0.93
N HIS A 253 4.24 -23.84 1.23
CA HIS A 253 3.11 -24.64 1.70
C HIS A 253 1.85 -24.37 0.90
N ARG A 254 1.31 -25.44 0.28
CA ARG A 254 0.03 -25.41 -0.45
C ARG A 254 -0.04 -24.24 -1.46
N THR A 255 1.00 -24.11 -2.28
CA THR A 255 1.20 -22.98 -3.23
C THR A 255 0.04 -22.77 -4.20
N TYR A 256 -0.76 -23.80 -4.49
CA TYR A 256 -2.00 -23.67 -5.26
C TYR A 256 -3.02 -22.68 -4.66
N ARG A 257 -2.88 -22.32 -3.38
CA ARG A 257 -3.71 -21.31 -2.70
C ARG A 257 -3.37 -19.87 -3.08
N ALA A 258 -2.27 -19.62 -3.79
CA ALA A 258 -1.92 -18.28 -4.26
C ALA A 258 -3.02 -17.63 -5.13
N LEU A 259 -3.90 -18.44 -5.74
CA LEU A 259 -5.07 -17.99 -6.48
C LEU A 259 -6.10 -17.24 -5.62
N PHE A 260 -6.06 -17.41 -4.29
CA PHE A 260 -6.96 -16.78 -3.33
C PHE A 260 -6.31 -15.61 -2.60
N TYR A 261 -5.26 -15.01 -3.18
CA TYR A 261 -4.63 -13.81 -2.64
C TYR A 261 -5.65 -12.66 -2.53
N THR A 262 -5.65 -12.00 -1.37
CA THR A 262 -6.31 -10.71 -1.15
C THR A 262 -5.36 -9.79 -0.39
N PRO A 263 -5.30 -8.47 -0.70
CA PRO A 263 -4.53 -7.53 0.11
C PRO A 263 -4.99 -7.52 1.57
N PHE A 264 -6.28 -7.72 1.84
CA PHE A 264 -6.81 -7.78 3.20
C PHE A 264 -6.23 -8.91 4.05
N TRP A 265 -5.91 -10.07 3.44
CA TRP A 265 -5.28 -11.17 4.17
C TRP A 265 -3.79 -10.88 4.47
N ILE A 266 -3.08 -10.21 3.56
CA ILE A 266 -1.68 -9.84 3.77
C ILE A 266 -1.58 -8.73 4.83
N GLU A 267 -2.18 -7.58 4.55
CA GLU A 267 -2.12 -6.39 5.41
C GLU A 267 -2.84 -6.60 6.74
N GLY A 268 -3.96 -7.35 6.73
CA GLY A 268 -4.66 -7.72 7.95
C GLY A 268 -3.87 -8.69 8.84
N GLY A 269 -3.01 -9.52 8.24
CA GLY A 269 -2.05 -10.36 8.97
C GLY A 269 -1.05 -9.52 9.73
N ALA A 270 -0.43 -8.54 9.06
CA ALA A 270 0.50 -7.61 9.68
C ALA A 270 -0.17 -6.80 10.78
N MET A 271 -1.32 -6.19 10.50
CA MET A 271 -2.09 -5.41 11.47
C MET A 271 -2.47 -6.24 12.71
N HIS A 272 -2.82 -7.52 12.54
CA HIS A 272 -3.09 -8.41 13.67
C HIS A 272 -1.87 -8.56 14.59
N TRP A 273 -0.68 -8.70 14.00
CA TRP A 273 0.56 -8.77 14.78
C TRP A 273 0.88 -7.45 15.48
N GLU A 274 0.66 -6.30 14.83
CA GLU A 274 0.85 -4.98 15.49
C GLU A 274 0.00 -4.86 16.76
N MET A 275 -1.28 -5.24 16.68
CA MET A 275 -2.19 -5.22 17.82
C MET A 275 -1.77 -6.23 18.90
N LEU A 276 -1.28 -7.41 18.52
CA LEU A 276 -0.78 -8.38 19.49
C LEU A 276 0.48 -7.89 20.22
N PHE A 277 1.38 -7.18 19.53
CA PHE A 277 2.54 -6.53 20.12
C PHE A 277 2.11 -5.42 21.10
N TRP A 278 1.14 -4.61 20.70
CA TRP A 278 0.54 -3.59 21.56
C TRP A 278 -0.05 -4.19 22.86
N ASP A 279 -0.85 -5.25 22.73
CA ASP A 279 -1.48 -5.92 23.88
C ASP A 279 -0.45 -6.51 24.84
N LYS A 280 0.67 -6.99 24.30
CA LYS A 280 1.80 -7.54 25.06
C LYS A 280 2.77 -6.48 25.58
N LYS A 281 2.46 -5.20 25.40
CA LYS A 281 3.25 -4.06 25.91
C LYS A 281 4.66 -3.99 25.31
N PHE A 282 4.76 -4.31 24.02
CA PHE A 282 5.97 -4.08 23.24
C PHE A 282 6.40 -2.59 23.22
N PRO A 283 5.52 -1.61 22.94
CA PRO A 283 5.89 -0.20 23.11
C PRO A 283 6.06 0.10 24.59
N THR A 284 7.28 0.47 24.98
CA THR A 284 7.66 0.64 26.40
C THR A 284 7.62 2.10 26.85
N THR A 285 7.78 3.03 25.91
CA THR A 285 7.74 4.48 26.15
C THR A 285 6.48 5.11 25.57
N PRO A 286 6.03 6.28 26.06
CA PRO A 286 4.93 6.99 25.43
C PRO A 286 5.26 7.50 24.03
N GLU A 287 6.54 7.69 23.68
CA GLU A 287 6.96 7.95 22.31
C GLU A 287 6.74 6.75 21.39
N ASP A 288 7.03 5.52 21.83
CA ASP A 288 6.76 4.29 21.05
C ASP A 288 5.25 4.05 20.86
N LYS A 289 4.43 4.56 21.78
CA LYS A 289 2.96 4.45 21.70
C LYS A 289 2.33 5.43 20.69
N ILE A 290 3.06 6.46 20.25
CA ILE A 290 2.62 7.53 19.33
C ILE A 290 3.00 7.18 17.88
#